data_AF-A0A6P0PZ22-F1
#
_entry.id   AF-A0A6P0PZ22-F1
#
_cell.length_a   1.000
_cell.length_b   1.000
_cell.length_c   1.000
_cell.angle_alpha   90.00
_cell.angle_beta   90.00
_cell.angle_gamma   90.00
#
_symmetry.space_group_name_H-M   'P 1'
#
loop_
_entity.id
_entity.type
_entity.pdbx_description
1 polymer ?
#
loop_
_entity_poly.entity_id
_entity_poly.type
_entity_poly.pdbx_seq_one_letter_code
_entity_poly.pdbx_strand_id
1 'polypeptide(L)'
;VMIRIICHELESWFLGNLAAVEKAYNMKPNSLSKQQSKKKYRNPDQLNSAKQELKRLVNEYYPGIHSKKIAPYLSLTDNTSHSFQVFIKGIKHLLSVSP
;
A
#
# COMPACT_ATOMS: atom_id res chain seq x y z
N VAL A 1 -8.73 -18.64 16.17
CA VAL A 1 -8.36 -18.52 14.73
C VAL A 1 -9.02 -17.28 14.15
N MET A 2 -8.30 -16.46 13.37
CA MET A 2 -8.82 -15.24 12.73
C MET A 2 -8.80 -15.41 11.20
N ILE A 3 -9.89 -15.05 10.53
CA ILE A 3 -9.98 -15.08 9.06
C ILE A 3 -10.37 -13.68 8.56
N ARG A 4 -9.59 -13.13 7.62
CA ARG A 4 -9.84 -11.85 6.95
C ARG A 4 -9.48 -12.02 5.47
N ILE A 5 -10.39 -11.66 4.57
CA ILE A 5 -10.21 -11.75 3.12
C ILE A 5 -10.21 -10.33 2.55
N ILE A 6 -9.28 -10.06 1.63
CA ILE A 6 -9.18 -8.77 0.95
C ILE A 6 -10.04 -8.85 -0.31
N CYS A 7 -11.01 -7.94 -0.46
CA CYS A 7 -12.07 -8.08 -1.46
C CYS A 7 -11.78 -7.39 -2.81
N HIS A 8 -10.82 -6.46 -2.89
CA HIS A 8 -10.54 -5.70 -4.13
C HIS A 8 -9.13 -5.99 -4.67
N GLU A 9 -8.14 -5.19 -4.28
CA GLU A 9 -6.78 -5.26 -4.82
C GLU A 9 -5.78 -4.95 -3.69
N LEU A 10 -4.77 -5.82 -3.52
CA LEU A 10 -3.67 -5.62 -2.57
C LEU A 10 -2.83 -4.40 -2.92
N GLU A 11 -2.83 -4.01 -4.19
CA GLU A 11 -2.16 -2.84 -4.73
C GLU A 11 -2.59 -1.52 -4.06
N SER A 12 -3.80 -1.48 -3.48
CA SER A 12 -4.25 -0.35 -2.66
C SER A 12 -3.32 -0.06 -1.48
N TRP A 13 -2.63 -1.08 -0.96
CA TRP A 13 -1.67 -0.92 0.14
C TRP A 13 -0.44 -0.14 -0.28
N PHE A 14 0.00 -0.28 -1.53
CA PHE A 14 1.11 0.51 -2.07
C PHE A 14 0.68 1.97 -2.28
N LEU A 15 -0.53 2.21 -2.74
CA LEU A 15 -1.09 3.57 -2.88
C LEU A 15 -1.38 4.24 -1.53
N GLY A 16 -1.55 3.45 -0.47
CA GLY A 16 -1.66 3.94 0.90
C GLY A 16 -0.36 4.48 1.47
N ASN A 17 0.78 4.20 0.84
CA ASN A 17 2.08 4.74 1.22
C ASN A 17 2.93 5.10 -0.01
N LEU A 18 2.57 6.20 -0.67
CA LEU A 18 3.23 6.70 -1.89
C LEU A 18 4.73 6.99 -1.71
N ALA A 19 5.18 7.29 -0.48
CA ALA A 19 6.61 7.41 -0.19
C ALA A 19 7.37 6.10 -0.40
N ALA A 20 6.75 4.94 -0.13
CA ALA A 20 7.34 3.63 -0.41
C ALA A 20 7.50 3.41 -1.91
N VAL A 21 6.51 3.80 -2.71
CA VAL A 21 6.57 3.73 -4.17
C VAL A 21 7.66 4.67 -4.72
N GLU A 22 7.71 5.90 -4.24
CA GLU A 22 8.74 6.89 -4.60
C GLU A 22 10.15 6.33 -4.34
N LYS A 23 10.37 5.76 -3.15
CA LYS A 23 11.64 5.13 -2.75
C LYS A 23 11.96 3.89 -3.57
N ALA A 24 10.98 3.01 -3.81
CA ALA A 24 11.17 1.79 -4.56
C ALA A 24 11.68 2.03 -5.98
N TYR A 25 11.23 3.11 -6.61
CA TYR A 25 11.58 3.47 -7.98
C TYR A 25 12.65 4.55 -8.10
N ASN A 26 13.36 4.89 -7.01
CA ASN A 26 14.39 5.93 -6.99
C ASN A 26 13.91 7.26 -7.60
N MET A 27 12.65 7.61 -7.36
CA MET A 27 12.06 8.84 -7.87
C MET A 27 12.59 10.05 -7.12
N LYS A 28 12.47 11.24 -7.74
CA LYS A 28 12.83 12.50 -7.08
C LYS A 28 12.04 12.63 -5.76
N PRO A 29 12.69 12.99 -4.64
CA PRO A 29 11.99 13.19 -3.37
C PRO A 29 10.82 14.16 -3.50
N ASN A 30 9.71 13.86 -2.83
CA ASN A 30 8.47 14.64 -2.84
C ASN A 30 7.82 14.78 -4.23
N SER A 31 8.13 13.90 -5.18
CA SER A 31 7.46 13.90 -6.49
C SER A 31 6.09 13.23 -6.41
N LEU A 32 6.00 12.12 -5.69
CA LEU A 32 4.82 11.28 -5.54
C LEU A 32 4.26 11.33 -4.11
N SER A 33 5.12 11.30 -3.09
CA SER A 33 4.72 11.29 -1.68
C SER A 33 3.89 12.51 -1.28
N LYS A 34 4.13 13.68 -1.88
CA LYS A 34 3.31 14.90 -1.68
C LYS A 34 1.85 14.74 -2.10
N GLN A 35 1.53 13.73 -2.91
CA GLN A 35 0.17 13.46 -3.36
C GLN A 35 -0.63 12.66 -2.32
N GLN A 36 -0.02 12.13 -1.26
CA GLN A 36 -0.69 11.27 -0.27
C GLN A 36 -1.92 11.95 0.37
N SER A 37 -1.85 13.26 0.63
CA SER A 37 -2.94 14.03 1.23
C SER A 37 -4.02 14.45 0.21
N LYS A 38 -3.79 14.26 -1.09
CA LYS A 38 -4.74 14.64 -2.14
C LYS A 38 -5.94 13.68 -2.13
N LYS A 39 -7.11 14.20 -2.51
CA LYS A 39 -8.41 13.50 -2.51
C LYS A 39 -8.32 12.07 -3.10
N LYS A 40 -7.54 11.90 -4.17
CA LYS A 40 -7.38 10.63 -4.88
C LYS A 40 -6.70 9.53 -4.05
N TYR A 41 -5.68 9.87 -3.26
CA TYR A 41 -4.86 8.89 -2.53
C TYR A 41 -5.09 8.89 -1.02
N ARG A 42 -5.90 9.82 -0.50
CA ARG A 42 -6.25 9.89 0.93
C ARG A 42 -7.01 8.64 1.41
N ASN A 43 -7.75 7.98 0.52
CA ASN A 43 -8.39 6.70 0.79
C ASN A 43 -8.18 5.76 -0.42
N PRO A 44 -7.02 5.06 -0.48
CA PRO A 44 -6.65 4.26 -1.64
C PRO A 44 -7.55 3.03 -1.83
N ASP A 45 -8.20 2.54 -0.77
CA ASP A 45 -9.07 1.35 -0.82
C ASP A 45 -10.37 1.59 -1.60
N GLN A 46 -10.71 2.86 -1.85
CA GLN A 46 -11.90 3.28 -2.61
C GLN A 46 -11.61 3.51 -4.10
N LEU A 47 -10.38 3.29 -4.55
CA LEU A 47 -10.03 3.43 -5.96
C LEU A 47 -10.64 2.27 -6.76
N ASN A 48 -11.25 2.60 -7.91
CA ASN A 48 -11.85 1.60 -8.81
C ASN A 48 -10.87 0.51 -9.26
N SER A 49 -9.60 0.87 -9.46
CA SER A 49 -8.51 -0.10 -9.65
C SER A 49 -7.19 0.54 -9.21
N ALA A 50 -6.63 0.00 -8.13
CA ALA A 50 -5.34 0.41 -7.58
C ALA A 50 -4.19 -0.02 -8.49
N LYS A 51 -4.29 -1.19 -9.13
CA LYS A 51 -3.31 -1.69 -10.10
C LYS A 51 -3.17 -0.77 -11.31
N GLN A 52 -4.29 -0.34 -11.89
CA GLN A 52 -4.26 0.62 -13.00
C GLN A 52 -3.66 1.95 -12.56
N GLU A 53 -3.98 2.39 -11.34
CA GLU A 53 -3.46 3.63 -10.81
C GLU A 53 -1.95 3.57 -10.57
N LEU A 54 -1.43 2.48 -10.00
CA LEU A 54 0.01 2.25 -9.90
C LEU A 54 0.69 2.26 -11.27
N LYS A 55 0.06 1.66 -12.29
CA LYS A 55 0.59 1.69 -13.66
C LYS A 55 0.63 3.10 -14.26
N ARG A 56 -0.26 4.01 -13.85
CA ARG A 56 -0.20 5.43 -14.26
C ARG A 56 0.92 6.19 -13.58
N LEU A 57 1.18 5.88 -12.30
CA LEU A 57 2.26 6.50 -11.53
C LEU A 57 3.63 5.95 -11.90
N VAL A 58 3.67 4.69 -12.28
CA VAL A 58 4.86 3.93 -12.63
C VAL A 58 4.55 3.09 -13.87
N ASN A 59 4.93 3.57 -15.05
CA ASN A 59 4.58 2.94 -16.33
C ASN A 59 5.01 1.46 -16.44
N GLU A 60 6.15 1.11 -15.84
CA GLU A 60 6.71 -0.25 -15.83
C GLU A 60 6.07 -1.18 -14.77
N TYR A 61 5.12 -0.69 -13.97
CA TYR A 61 4.55 -1.47 -12.87
C TYR A 61 3.86 -2.76 -13.36
N TYR A 62 4.20 -3.85 -12.68
CA TYR A 62 3.66 -5.19 -12.89
C TYR A 62 3.63 -5.93 -11.54
N PRO A 63 2.46 -6.35 -11.04
CA PRO A 63 2.31 -6.89 -9.68
C PRO A 63 3.25 -8.05 -9.34
N GLY A 64 3.43 -9.02 -10.25
CA GLY A 64 4.22 -10.22 -9.97
C GLY A 64 5.71 -9.97 -9.70
N ILE A 65 6.24 -8.83 -10.17
CA ILE A 65 7.65 -8.47 -10.03
C ILE A 65 7.80 -7.32 -9.04
N HIS A 66 6.98 -6.29 -9.19
CA HIS A 66 7.18 -5.01 -8.53
C HIS A 66 6.62 -4.94 -7.11
N SER A 67 5.66 -5.81 -6.75
CA SER A 67 5.19 -5.89 -5.37
C SER A 67 6.34 -6.20 -4.40
N LYS A 68 7.29 -7.07 -4.79
CA LYS A 68 8.50 -7.37 -4.01
C LYS A 68 9.47 -6.19 -3.91
N LYS A 69 9.46 -5.29 -4.90
CA LYS A 69 10.30 -4.07 -4.93
C LYS A 69 9.76 -2.99 -3.99
N ILE A 70 8.43 -2.86 -3.86
CA ILE A 70 7.79 -1.84 -3.02
C ILE A 70 7.66 -2.30 -1.57
N ALA A 71 7.31 -3.58 -1.33
CA ALA A 71 6.99 -4.10 0.00
C ALA A 71 8.02 -3.78 1.11
N PRO A 72 9.35 -3.85 0.89
CA PRO A 72 10.34 -3.54 1.94
C PRO A 72 10.30 -2.10 2.44
N TYR A 73 9.67 -1.18 1.69
CA TYR A 73 9.60 0.23 2.02
C TYR A 73 8.26 0.64 2.63
N LEU A 74 7.28 -0.27 2.72
CA LEU A 74 5.97 0.02 3.29
C LEU A 74 6.09 0.35 4.78
N SER A 75 5.60 1.53 5.17
CA SER A 75 5.45 1.88 6.59
C SER A 75 4.36 1.04 7.23
N LEU A 76 4.68 0.42 8.37
CA LEU A 76 3.73 -0.33 9.18
C LEU A 76 2.81 0.58 10.01
N THR A 77 3.13 1.88 10.10
CA THR A 77 2.41 2.88 10.91
C THR A 77 1.77 3.98 10.08
N ASP A 78 2.38 4.38 8.97
CA ASP A 78 2.00 5.59 8.21
C ASP A 78 1.24 5.27 6.91
N ASN A 79 0.82 4.02 6.74
CA ASN A 79 0.03 3.61 5.59
C ASN A 79 -1.44 4.01 5.77
N THR A 80 -2.00 4.73 4.80
CA THR A 80 -3.37 5.28 4.81
C THR A 80 -4.43 4.30 4.31
N SER A 81 -4.05 3.15 3.75
CA SER A 81 -5.00 2.07 3.43
C SER A 81 -5.59 1.49 4.71
N HIS A 82 -6.91 1.58 4.85
CA HIS A 82 -7.62 1.03 5.99
C HIS A 82 -7.50 -0.51 6.03
N SER A 83 -7.61 -1.16 4.87
CA SER A 83 -7.47 -2.61 4.76
C SER A 83 -6.08 -3.09 5.16
N PHE A 84 -5.02 -2.33 4.83
CA PHE A 84 -3.65 -2.59 5.32
C PHE A 84 -3.56 -2.45 6.84
N GLN A 85 -4.10 -1.37 7.41
CA GLN A 85 -4.09 -1.15 8.86
C GLN A 85 -4.83 -2.27 9.61
N VAL A 86 -5.98 -2.71 9.09
CA VAL A 86 -6.75 -3.84 9.63
C VAL A 86 -5.93 -5.13 9.56
N PHE A 87 -5.23 -5.39 8.45
CA PHE A 87 -4.34 -6.53 8.30
C PHE A 87 -3.22 -6.51 9.35
N ILE A 88 -2.48 -5.40 9.46
CA ILE A 88 -1.40 -5.24 10.45
C ILE A 88 -1.92 -5.39 11.89
N LYS A 89 -3.08 -4.82 12.21
CA LYS A 89 -3.72 -4.98 13.53
C LYS A 89 -4.06 -6.46 13.79
N GLY A 90 -4.56 -7.17 12.80
CA GLY A 90 -4.86 -8.59 12.88
C GLY A 90 -3.61 -9.43 13.18
N ILE A 91 -2.52 -9.20 12.44
CA ILE A 91 -1.24 -9.88 12.67
C ILE A 91 -0.71 -9.58 14.08
N LYS A 92 -0.69 -8.31 14.50
CA LYS A 92 -0.24 -7.94 15.85
C LYS A 92 -1.06 -8.61 16.94
N HIS A 93 -2.38 -8.68 16.76
CA HIS A 93 -3.25 -9.37 17.70
C HIS A 93 -2.91 -10.86 17.79
N LEU A 94 -2.74 -11.55 16.64
CA LEU A 94 -2.36 -12.96 16.61
C LEU A 94 -1.04 -13.22 17.33
N LEU A 95 -0.04 -12.36 17.14
CA LEU A 95 1.25 -12.47 17.83
C LEU A 95 1.14 -12.21 19.35
N SER A 96 0.22 -11.35 19.79
CA SER A 96 0.03 -11.04 21.22
C SER A 96 -0.73 -12.10 22.01
N VAL A 97 -1.49 -12.96 21.31
CA VAL A 97 -2.30 -14.03 21.94
C VAL A 97 -1.69 -15.42 21.74
N SER A 98 -0.54 -15.51 21.07
CA SER A 98 0.26 -16.73 21.03
C SER A 98 0.94 -16.94 22.39
N PRO A 99 0.83 -18.12 23.01
CA PRO A 99 1.52 -18.45 24.25
C PRO A 99 3.04 -18.49 24.09
#